data_AF-A0A7K2JAQ8-F1
#
_entry.id   AF-A0A7K2JAQ8-F1
#
_cell.length_a   1.000
_cell.length_b   1.000
_cell.length_c   1.000
_cell.angle_alpha   90.00
_cell.angle_beta   90.00
_cell.angle_gamma   90.00
#
_symmetry.space_group_name_H-M   'P 1'
#
loop_
_entity.id
_entity.type
_entity.pdbx_description
1 polymer ?
#
loop_
_entity_poly.entity_id
_entity_poly.type
_entity_poly.pdbx_seq_one_letter_code
_entity_poly.pdbx_strand_id
1 'polypeptide(L)'
;MAAGAAPEDAARRLGAELRALQQRSGRTLRDLETRVRISDSSLSRYFRGSTVPPWSTVRDLCRALGADPIAYRTLWEAADRSRPEPPP
;
A
#
# COMPACT_ATOMS: atom_id res chain seq x y z
N MET A 1 -6.72 -22.21 18.17
CA MET A 1 -5.71 -21.80 17.17
C MET A 1 -6.38 -20.88 16.16
N ALA A 2 -6.60 -19.61 16.52
CA ALA A 2 -7.03 -18.62 15.54
C ALA A 2 -5.81 -18.32 14.68
N ALA A 3 -5.87 -18.72 13.41
CA ALA A 3 -4.82 -18.42 12.44
C ALA A 3 -4.64 -16.91 12.42
N GLY A 4 -3.53 -16.45 13.00
CA GLY A 4 -3.08 -15.08 12.85
C GLY A 4 -2.76 -14.88 11.38
N ALA A 5 -3.70 -14.33 10.63
CA ALA A 5 -3.35 -13.60 9.41
C ALA A 5 -2.44 -12.48 9.89
N ALA A 6 -1.13 -12.68 9.72
CA ALA A 6 -0.15 -11.79 10.29
C ALA A 6 -0.29 -10.40 9.65
N PRO A 7 0.11 -9.32 10.35
CA PRO A 7 0.17 -7.98 9.77
C PRO A 7 0.80 -7.93 8.37
N GLU A 8 1.81 -8.75 8.17
CA GLU A 8 2.55 -8.88 6.93
C GLU A 8 1.69 -9.41 5.78
N ASP A 9 0.70 -10.28 6.04
CA ASP A 9 -0.18 -10.81 5.01
C ASP A 9 -1.15 -9.75 4.47
N ALA A 10 -1.76 -8.95 5.36
CA ALA A 10 -2.66 -7.87 4.95
C ALA A 10 -1.89 -6.76 4.21
N ALA A 11 -0.72 -6.38 4.70
CA ALA A 11 0.16 -5.42 4.03
C ALA A 11 0.65 -5.95 2.67
N ARG A 12 1.03 -7.23 2.57
CA ARG A 12 1.40 -7.87 1.29
C ARG A 12 0.24 -7.88 0.32
N ARG A 13 -0.98 -8.16 0.79
CA ARG A 13 -2.19 -8.15 -0.04
C ARG A 13 -2.42 -6.76 -0.62
N LEU A 14 -2.39 -5.72 0.22
CA LEU A 14 -2.52 -4.33 -0.23
C LEU A 14 -1.42 -3.97 -1.25
N GLY A 15 -0.16 -4.31 -0.96
CA GLY A 15 0.96 -4.06 -1.85
C GLY A 15 0.85 -4.78 -3.20
N ALA A 16 0.40 -6.04 -3.19
CA ALA A 16 0.17 -6.83 -4.40
C ALA A 16 -0.96 -6.24 -5.26
N GLU A 17 -2.06 -5.81 -4.65
CA GLU A 17 -3.17 -5.16 -5.35
C GLU A 17 -2.74 -3.82 -5.97
N LEU A 18 -2.00 -2.99 -5.23
CA LEU A 18 -1.45 -1.74 -5.76
C LEU A 18 -0.48 -2.01 -6.92
N ARG A 19 0.31 -3.07 -6.85
CA ARG A 19 1.23 -3.47 -7.94
C ARG A 19 0.48 -3.98 -9.16
N ALA A 20 -0.59 -4.75 -8.97
CA ALA A 20 -1.45 -5.18 -10.07
C ALA A 20 -2.11 -3.97 -10.74
N LEU A 21 -2.59 -3.01 -9.94
CA LEU A 21 -3.14 -1.75 -10.44
C LEU A 21 -2.09 -0.93 -11.20
N GLN A 22 -0.88 -0.81 -10.68
CA GLN A 22 0.24 -0.14 -11.36
C GLN A 22 0.50 -0.73 -12.74
N GLN A 23 0.60 -2.06 -12.83
CA GLN A 23 0.85 -2.76 -14.09
C GLN A 23 -0.28 -2.53 -15.10
N ARG A 24 -1.54 -2.56 -14.64
CA ARG A 24 -2.71 -2.28 -15.48
C ARG A 24 -2.76 -0.82 -15.96
N SER A 25 -2.25 0.09 -15.13
CA SER A 25 -2.21 1.54 -15.43
C SER A 25 -1.05 1.93 -16.35
N GLY A 26 -0.10 1.02 -16.60
CA GLY A 26 1.11 1.29 -17.38
C GLY A 26 2.09 2.28 -16.72
N ARG A 27 1.95 2.52 -15.42
CA ARG A 27 2.74 3.52 -14.68
C ARG A 27 3.97 2.89 -14.06
N THR A 28 5.08 3.61 -14.07
CA THR A 28 6.33 3.15 -13.44
C THR A 28 6.41 3.61 -12.00
N LEU A 29 7.27 2.97 -11.19
CA LEU A 29 7.55 3.44 -9.82
C LEU A 29 8.13 4.86 -9.81
N ARG A 30 8.88 5.25 -10.86
CA ARG A 30 9.37 6.64 -11.05
C ARG A 30 8.25 7.66 -11.24
N ASP A 31 7.20 7.33 -11.99
CA ASP A 31 6.03 8.22 -12.14
C ASP A 31 5.32 8.40 -10.78
N LEU A 32 5.20 7.30 -10.03
CA LEU A 32 4.66 7.35 -8.68
C LEU A 32 5.54 8.18 -7.76
N GLU A 33 6.85 8.00 -7.76
CA GLU A 33 7.79 8.77 -6.94
C GLU A 33 7.60 10.28 -7.11
N THR A 34 7.44 10.74 -8.35
CA THR A 34 7.17 12.15 -8.65
C THR A 34 5.81 12.61 -8.14
N ARG A 35 4.78 11.76 -8.23
CA ARG A 35 3.40 12.09 -7.84
C ARG A 35 3.15 12.06 -6.33
N VAL A 36 3.63 11.02 -5.65
CA VAL A 36 3.49 10.88 -4.18
C VAL A 36 4.65 11.51 -3.41
N ARG A 37 5.71 11.98 -4.09
CA ARG A 37 6.93 12.51 -3.46
C ARG A 37 7.59 11.51 -2.50
N ILE A 38 7.54 10.22 -2.84
CA ILE A 38 8.11 9.13 -2.06
C ILE A 38 9.12 8.39 -2.92
N SER A 39 10.33 8.20 -2.41
CA SER A 39 11.39 7.49 -3.13
C SER A 39 10.99 6.08 -3.54
N ASP A 40 11.47 5.61 -4.69
CA ASP A 40 11.27 4.24 -5.20
C ASP A 40 11.51 3.17 -4.12
N SER A 41 12.55 3.31 -3.29
CA SER A 41 12.87 2.34 -2.23
C SER A 41 11.77 2.23 -1.18
N SER A 42 11.17 3.36 -0.78
CA SER A 42 10.06 3.42 0.17
C SER A 42 8.79 2.87 -0.46
N LEU A 43 8.50 3.24 -1.71
CA LEU A 43 7.42 2.66 -2.48
C LEU A 43 7.56 1.14 -2.55
N SER A 44 8.73 0.64 -2.93
CA SER A 44 9.00 -0.80 -3.03
C SER A 44 8.74 -1.54 -1.72
N ARG A 45 9.06 -0.91 -0.58
CA ARG A 45 8.78 -1.47 0.75
C ARG A 45 7.27 -1.58 1.00
N TYR A 46 6.48 -0.58 0.59
CA TYR A 46 5.02 -0.61 0.68
C TYR A 46 4.40 -1.63 -0.29
N PHE A 47 4.86 -1.68 -1.55
CA PHE A 47 4.40 -2.64 -2.56
C PHE A 47 4.72 -4.10 -2.19
N ARG A 48 5.79 -4.34 -1.43
CA ARG A 48 6.13 -5.66 -0.90
C ARG A 48 5.37 -6.03 0.37
N GLY A 49 4.62 -5.10 0.96
CA GLY A 49 3.94 -5.30 2.25
C GLY A 49 4.88 -5.30 3.46
N SER A 50 6.12 -4.84 3.30
CA SER A 50 7.08 -4.76 4.41
C SER A 50 6.79 -3.62 5.37
N THR A 51 5.97 -2.64 4.97
CA THR A 51 5.50 -1.56 5.83
C THR A 51 4.11 -1.14 5.37
N VAL A 52 3.22 -0.86 6.31
CA VAL A 52 1.90 -0.32 6.00
C VAL A 52 2.02 1.19 5.78
N PRO A 53 1.79 1.70 4.56
CA PRO A 53 1.76 3.14 4.33
C PRO A 53 0.54 3.77 5.03
N PRO A 54 0.63 5.04 5.45
CA PRO A 54 -0.53 5.75 5.98
C PRO A 54 -1.60 5.92 4.89
N TRP A 55 -2.85 6.10 5.32
CA TRP A 55 -3.99 6.23 4.41
C TRP A 55 -3.81 7.33 3.35
N SER A 56 -3.19 8.46 3.74
CA SER A 56 -2.86 9.55 2.81
C SER A 56 -2.03 9.05 1.62
N THR A 57 -0.96 8.30 1.89
CA THR A 57 -0.10 7.71 0.86
C THR A 57 -0.85 6.72 -0.02
N VAL A 58 -1.68 5.84 0.56
CA VAL A 58 -2.51 4.90 -0.23
C VAL A 58 -3.46 5.66 -1.14
N ARG A 59 -4.13 6.70 -0.61
CA ARG A 59 -5.04 7.54 -1.38
C ARG A 59 -4.34 8.22 -2.54
N ASP A 60 -3.17 8.80 -2.31
CA ASP A 60 -2.39 9.47 -3.35
C ASP A 60 -1.85 8.48 -4.39
N LEU A 61 -1.47 7.26 -3.98
CA LEU A 61 -1.13 6.17 -4.90
C LEU A 61 -2.32 5.74 -5.76
N CYS A 62 -3.48 5.46 -5.16
CA CYS A 62 -4.69 5.09 -5.90
C CYS A 62 -5.07 6.17 -6.90
N ARG A 63 -5.09 7.45 -6.49
CA ARG A 63 -5.34 8.58 -7.39
C ARG A 63 -4.30 8.70 -8.49
N ALA A 64 -3.02 8.54 -8.15
CA ALA A 64 -1.93 8.55 -9.12
C ALA A 64 -2.05 7.42 -10.13
N LEU A 65 -2.60 6.27 -9.73
CA LEU A 65 -2.85 5.11 -10.58
C LEU A 65 -4.22 5.15 -11.29
N GLY A 66 -5.09 6.12 -10.97
CA GLY A 66 -6.43 6.21 -11.55
C GLY A 66 -7.43 5.20 -10.98
N ALA A 67 -7.19 4.68 -9.78
CA ALA A 67 -8.15 3.86 -9.05
C ALA A 67 -8.86 4.64 -7.95
N ASP A 68 -10.04 4.13 -7.59
CA ASP A 68 -10.81 4.68 -6.49
C ASP A 68 -10.19 4.27 -5.14
N PRO A 69 -9.70 5.23 -4.33
CA PRO A 69 -9.09 4.91 -3.04
C PRO A 69 -10.09 4.26 -2.09
N ILE A 70 -11.39 4.57 -2.17
CA ILE A 70 -12.41 4.03 -1.25
C ILE A 70 -12.50 2.50 -1.36
N ALA A 71 -12.32 1.94 -2.55
CA ALA A 71 -12.27 0.49 -2.76
C ALA A 71 -11.11 -0.18 -1.98
N TYR A 72 -10.02 0.55 -1.75
CA TYR A 72 -8.86 0.09 -0.98
C TYR A 72 -8.93 0.44 0.49
N ARG A 73 -9.93 1.23 0.94
CA ARG A 73 -10.05 1.66 2.34
C ARG A 73 -10.19 0.47 3.28
N THR A 74 -11.07 -0.47 2.97
CA THR A 74 -11.29 -1.66 3.80
C THR A 74 -10.05 -2.56 3.84
N LEU A 75 -9.32 -2.69 2.73
CA LEU A 75 -8.05 -3.40 2.64
C LEU A 75 -6.96 -2.72 3.48
N TRP A 76 -6.87 -1.40 3.40
CA TRP A 76 -5.95 -0.60 4.19
C TRP A 76 -6.27 -0.67 5.68
N GLU A 77 -7.54 -0.54 6.08
CA GLU A 77 -7.96 -0.64 7.49
C GLU A 77 -7.62 -2.01 8.09
N ALA A 78 -7.75 -3.08 7.31
CA ALA A 78 -7.33 -4.42 7.74
C ALA A 78 -5.80 -4.48 7.95
N ALA A 79 -5.00 -3.88 7.06
CA ALA A 79 -3.55 -3.82 7.21
C ALA A 79 -3.10 -2.88 8.36
N ASP A 80 -3.79 -1.75 8.54
CA ASP A 80 -3.49 -0.73 9.54
C ASP A 80 -3.78 -1.21 10.96
N ARG A 81 -4.93 -1.88 11.19
CA ARG A 81 -5.25 -2.50 12.48
C ARG A 81 -4.23 -3.55 12.92
N SER A 82 -3.57 -4.17 11.95
CA SER A 82 -2.55 -5.18 12.23
C SER A 82 -1.15 -4.58 12.35
N ARG A 83 -0.95 -3.31 11.96
CA ARG A 83 0.36 -2.67 12.03
C ARG A 83 0.87 -2.72 13.48
N PRO A 84 2.07 -3.24 13.75
CA PRO A 84 2.65 -3.12 15.08
C PRO A 84 2.76 -1.61 15.38
N GLU A 85 2.12 -1.20 16.46
CA GLU A 85 2.24 0.14 17.06
C GLU A 85 3.70 0.58 17.00
N PRO A 86 4.03 1.72 16.37
CA PRO A 86 5.35 2.29 16.56
C PRO A 86 5.46 2.68 18.05
N PRO A 87 6.47 2.21 18.79
CA PRO A 87 6.64 2.62 20.18
C PRO A 87 6.83 4.15 20.24
N PRO A 88 6.38 4.80 21.34
CA PRO A 88 6.50 6.24 21.53
C PRO A 88 7.94 6.74 21.51
#